data_AF-X0GZK0-F1
#
_entry.id   AF-X0GZK0-F1
#
_cell.length_a   1.000
_cell.length_b   1.000
_cell.length_c   1.000
_cell.angle_alpha   90.00
_cell.angle_beta   90.00
_cell.angle_gamma   90.00
#
_symmetry.space_group_name_H-M   'P 1'
#
loop_
_entity.id
_entity.type
_entity.pdbx_description
1 polymer ?
#
loop_
_entity_poly.entity_id
_entity_poly.type
_entity_poly.pdbx_seq_one_letter_code
_entity_poly.pdbx_strand_id
1 'polypeptide(L)'
;MALFESTCISSDITPENALAFYREHGIYYQENSTIGSLAESLGGQALTRDGMSEFFKLVEKDERAHKIVQPFLAGSFRFWFTLGADPGKFYASTIDPDQDDKIVIYMWQPATNLEFSHKSHIGPNKGAGASNGLVHIPYSFLKYVKKLEEYPVEMEKGGLIIVHPRLAFMVSRGLAAGYVFQSTQNGSQTPS
;
A
#
# COMPACT_ATOMS: atom_id res chain seq x y z
N MET A 1 -11.41 -12.92 -15.69
CA MET A 1 -11.76 -12.55 -14.30
C MET A 1 -11.18 -11.18 -14.01
N ALA A 2 -11.82 -10.39 -13.14
CA ALA A 2 -11.30 -9.08 -12.76
C ALA A 2 -10.07 -9.25 -11.86
N LEU A 3 -9.01 -8.46 -12.07
CA LEU A 3 -7.81 -8.50 -11.22
C LEU A 3 -8.05 -7.86 -9.85
N PHE A 4 -8.97 -6.90 -9.81
CA PHE A 4 -9.28 -6.06 -8.66
C PHE A 4 -10.78 -6.15 -8.39
N GLU A 5 -11.14 -6.59 -7.18
CA GLU A 5 -12.50 -6.57 -6.64
C GLU A 5 -12.58 -5.50 -5.56
N SER A 6 -13.77 -5.12 -5.09
CA SER A 6 -13.86 -4.02 -4.11
C SER A 6 -13.12 -4.32 -2.80
N THR A 7 -13.08 -5.58 -2.35
CA THR A 7 -12.53 -5.94 -1.03
C THR A 7 -11.19 -6.67 -1.09
N CYS A 8 -10.76 -7.16 -2.26
CA CYS A 8 -9.53 -7.94 -2.41
C CYS A 8 -9.01 -7.97 -3.84
N ILE A 9 -7.76 -8.41 -4.00
CA ILE A 9 -7.24 -8.83 -5.30
C ILE A 9 -7.78 -10.21 -5.70
N SER A 10 -7.75 -10.51 -7.00
CA SER A 10 -8.23 -11.79 -7.56
C SER A 10 -7.71 -13.02 -6.80
N SER A 11 -8.59 -14.01 -6.64
CA SER A 11 -8.25 -15.33 -6.09
C SER A 11 -7.31 -16.15 -7.00
N ASP A 12 -7.17 -15.78 -8.27
CA ASP A 12 -6.24 -16.43 -9.22
C ASP A 12 -4.78 -16.12 -8.90
N ILE A 13 -4.54 -15.09 -8.08
CA ILE A 13 -3.20 -14.75 -7.59
C ILE A 13 -2.88 -15.69 -6.44
N THR A 14 -1.90 -16.57 -6.66
CA THR A 14 -1.40 -17.56 -5.71
C THR A 14 -0.21 -17.01 -4.92
N PRO A 15 0.21 -17.65 -3.81
CA PRO A 15 1.40 -17.24 -3.09
C PRO A 15 2.66 -17.19 -3.97
N GLU A 16 2.77 -18.07 -4.96
CA GLU A 16 3.93 -18.18 -5.86
C GLU A 16 4.06 -17.00 -6.82
N ASN A 17 2.93 -16.42 -7.25
CA ASN A 17 2.91 -15.30 -8.19
C ASN A 17 2.62 -13.94 -7.52
N ALA A 18 2.26 -13.91 -6.23
CA ALA A 18 1.89 -12.71 -5.49
C ALA A 18 2.94 -11.59 -5.55
N LEU A 19 4.23 -11.92 -5.40
CA LEU A 19 5.30 -10.92 -5.48
C LEU A 19 5.44 -10.33 -6.91
N ALA A 20 5.29 -11.16 -7.94
CA ALA A 20 5.32 -10.69 -9.32
C ALA A 20 4.11 -9.80 -9.63
N PHE A 21 2.92 -10.20 -9.19
CA PHE A 21 1.69 -9.41 -9.26
C PHE A 21 1.87 -8.04 -8.59
N TYR A 22 2.40 -8.01 -7.36
CA TYR A 22 2.67 -6.76 -6.65
C TYR A 22 3.65 -5.87 -7.41
N ARG A 23 4.73 -6.42 -7.98
CA ARG A 23 5.69 -5.63 -8.77
C ARG A 23 5.04 -5.04 -10.02
N GLU A 24 4.22 -5.83 -10.71
CA GLU A 24 3.53 -5.40 -11.93
C GLU A 24 2.50 -4.31 -11.66
N HIS A 25 1.70 -4.46 -10.60
CA HIS A 25 0.54 -3.62 -10.36
C HIS A 25 0.71 -2.59 -9.25
N GLY A 26 1.75 -2.72 -8.43
CA GLY A 26 2.11 -1.81 -7.35
C GLY A 26 1.22 -1.92 -6.11
N ILE A 27 0.32 -2.90 -6.02
CA ILE A 27 -0.63 -3.03 -4.93
C ILE A 27 -1.02 -4.49 -4.64
N TYR A 28 -1.26 -4.78 -3.36
CA TYR A 28 -2.00 -5.94 -2.86
C TYR A 28 -2.94 -5.47 -1.75
N TYR A 29 -4.17 -5.97 -1.71
CA TYR A 29 -5.09 -5.67 -0.62
C TYR A 29 -6.04 -6.82 -0.35
N GLN A 30 -6.48 -6.90 0.90
CA GLN A 30 -7.39 -7.91 1.40
C GLN A 30 -8.15 -7.37 2.62
N GLU A 31 -9.48 -7.29 2.51
CA GLU A 31 -10.35 -7.09 3.68
C GLU A 31 -10.11 -8.25 4.66
N ASN A 32 -9.89 -7.89 5.92
CA ASN A 32 -9.65 -8.86 6.98
C ASN A 32 -10.14 -8.29 8.32
N SER A 33 -11.25 -8.84 8.82
CA SER A 33 -11.86 -8.39 10.08
C SER A 33 -10.96 -8.51 11.30
N THR A 34 -10.05 -9.50 11.34
CA THR A 34 -9.13 -9.66 12.47
C THR A 34 -8.11 -8.54 12.48
N ILE A 35 -7.59 -8.16 11.31
CA ILE A 35 -6.69 -7.01 11.17
C ILE A 35 -7.43 -5.71 11.48
N GLY A 36 -8.67 -5.53 11.00
CA GLY A 36 -9.47 -4.34 11.30
C GLY A 36 -9.77 -4.16 12.78
N SER A 37 -10.20 -5.21 13.47
CA SER A 37 -10.41 -5.17 14.93
C SER A 37 -9.12 -4.87 15.68
N LEU A 38 -7.98 -5.42 15.23
CA LEU A 38 -6.68 -5.10 15.82
C LEU A 38 -6.36 -3.60 15.64
N ALA A 39 -6.53 -3.08 14.43
CA ALA A 39 -6.28 -1.67 14.09
C ALA A 39 -7.13 -0.71 14.93
N GLU A 40 -8.39 -1.04 15.18
CA GLU A 40 -9.28 -0.28 16.05
C GLU A 40 -8.84 -0.35 17.51
N SER A 41 -8.53 -1.56 18.00
CA SER A 41 -8.15 -1.80 19.40
C SER A 41 -6.82 -1.14 19.81
N LEU A 42 -5.84 -1.12 18.91
CA LEU A 42 -4.52 -0.54 19.19
C LEU A 42 -4.56 0.99 19.26
N GLY A 43 -5.40 1.64 18.44
CA GLY A 43 -5.41 3.10 18.33
C GLY A 43 -4.00 3.67 18.13
N GLY A 44 -3.55 4.55 19.02
CA GLY A 44 -2.19 5.11 18.98
C GLY A 44 -1.07 4.09 19.20
N GLN A 45 -1.35 2.94 19.83
CA GLN A 45 -0.36 1.88 20.03
C GLN A 45 0.01 1.16 18.72
N ALA A 46 -0.75 1.36 17.64
CA ALA A 46 -0.39 0.86 16.32
C ALA A 46 0.97 1.42 15.84
N LEU A 47 1.37 2.60 16.34
CA LEU A 47 2.64 3.26 16.03
C LEU A 47 3.73 2.92 17.05
N THR A 48 3.78 1.66 17.48
CA THR A 48 4.80 1.14 18.39
C THR A 48 5.36 -0.16 17.82
N ARG A 49 6.50 -0.61 18.33
CA ARG A 49 7.08 -1.90 17.93
C ARG A 49 6.18 -3.08 18.28
N ASP A 50 5.49 -3.01 19.41
CA ASP A 50 4.61 -4.09 19.88
C ASP A 50 3.35 -4.17 19.02
N GLY A 51 2.67 -3.04 18.77
CA GLY A 51 1.52 -3.00 17.87
C GLY A 51 1.87 -3.43 16.44
N MET A 52 3.03 -2.99 15.93
CA MET A 52 3.57 -3.46 14.65
C MET A 52 3.80 -4.98 14.68
N SER A 53 4.43 -5.53 15.74
CA SER A 53 4.70 -6.96 15.85
C SER A 53 3.41 -7.79 15.84
N GLU A 54 2.37 -7.37 16.56
CA GLU A 54 1.07 -8.05 16.55
C GLU A 54 0.41 -8.05 15.17
N PHE A 55 0.47 -6.92 14.47
CA PHE A 55 -0.02 -6.82 13.10
C PHE A 55 0.73 -7.76 12.14
N PHE A 56 2.06 -7.78 12.19
CA PHE A 56 2.85 -8.62 11.28
C PHE A 56 2.66 -10.12 11.52
N LYS A 57 2.35 -10.56 12.76
CA LYS A 57 1.92 -11.95 13.02
C LYS A 57 0.63 -12.33 12.27
N LEU A 58 -0.23 -11.36 11.96
CA LEU A 58 -1.43 -11.59 11.14
C LEU A 58 -1.09 -11.58 9.65
N VAL A 59 -0.20 -10.69 9.21
CA VAL A 59 0.29 -10.64 7.82
C VAL A 59 0.98 -11.95 7.44
N GLU A 60 1.73 -12.57 8.35
CA GLU A 60 2.39 -13.87 8.14
C GLU A 60 1.42 -15.04 7.91
N LYS A 61 0.15 -14.92 8.33
CA LYS A 61 -0.87 -15.96 8.12
C LYS A 61 -1.49 -15.92 6.73
N ASP A 62 -1.40 -14.79 6.03
CA ASP A 62 -1.78 -14.69 4.63
C ASP A 62 -0.55 -15.01 3.78
N GLU A 63 -0.54 -16.19 3.16
CA GLU A 63 0.62 -16.67 2.40
C GLU A 63 1.00 -15.73 1.24
N ARG A 64 0.03 -15.07 0.61
CA ARG A 64 0.28 -14.14 -0.52
C ARG A 64 0.91 -12.85 0.00
N ALA A 65 0.32 -12.26 1.04
CA ALA A 65 0.87 -11.09 1.69
C ALA A 65 2.28 -11.37 2.23
N HIS A 66 2.47 -12.50 2.92
CA HIS A 66 3.75 -12.93 3.44
C HIS A 66 4.83 -12.99 2.35
N LYS A 67 4.52 -13.60 1.19
CA LYS A 67 5.45 -13.67 0.04
C LYS A 67 5.83 -12.30 -0.51
N ILE A 68 4.92 -11.32 -0.47
CA ILE A 68 5.19 -9.96 -0.91
C ILE A 68 6.10 -9.23 0.09
N VAL A 69 5.80 -9.31 1.39
CA VAL A 69 6.50 -8.49 2.40
C VAL A 69 7.85 -9.08 2.83
N GLN A 70 8.02 -10.41 2.76
CA GLN A 70 9.19 -11.11 3.28
C GLN A 70 10.55 -10.57 2.76
N PRO A 71 10.72 -10.26 1.46
CA PRO A 71 11.97 -9.66 0.96
C PRO A 71 12.30 -8.28 1.55
N PHE A 72 11.30 -7.54 2.03
CA PHE A 72 11.45 -6.20 2.59
C PHE A 72 11.65 -6.24 4.11
N LEU A 73 10.99 -7.18 4.80
CA LEU A 73 11.15 -7.40 6.25
C LEU A 73 12.55 -7.92 6.60
N ALA A 74 13.21 -8.65 5.70
CA ALA A 74 14.62 -9.03 5.84
C ALA A 74 15.58 -7.82 5.79
N GLY A 75 15.10 -6.66 5.34
CA GLY A 75 15.86 -5.43 5.31
C GLY A 75 15.68 -4.59 6.58
N SER A 76 15.41 -3.30 6.40
CA SER A 76 15.33 -2.36 7.51
C SER A 76 13.98 -1.65 7.56
N PHE A 77 13.38 -1.64 8.76
CA PHE A 77 12.31 -0.72 9.09
C PHE A 77 12.82 0.72 8.98
N ARG A 78 12.02 1.60 8.36
CA ARG A 78 12.36 3.01 8.19
C ARG A 78 11.59 3.89 9.17
N PHE A 79 10.27 3.90 9.07
CA PHE A 79 9.39 4.70 9.92
C PHE A 79 7.95 4.21 9.80
N TRP A 80 7.10 4.70 10.71
CA TRP A 80 5.65 4.53 10.67
C TRP A 80 4.98 5.90 10.67
N PHE A 81 3.72 5.95 10.24
CA PHE A 81 2.92 7.18 10.22
C PHE A 81 1.43 6.86 10.28
N THR A 82 0.62 7.87 10.57
CA THR A 82 -0.84 7.78 10.46
C THR A 82 -1.29 8.36 9.13
N LEU A 83 -2.24 7.68 8.50
CA LEU A 83 -2.89 8.12 7.28
C LEU A 83 -4.40 8.18 7.52
N GLY A 84 -4.99 9.35 7.34
CA GLY A 84 -6.44 9.56 7.43
C GLY A 84 -7.05 9.94 6.10
N ALA A 85 -8.37 10.10 6.09
CA ALA A 85 -9.11 10.58 4.93
C ALA A 85 -8.75 12.02 4.57
N ASP A 86 -8.60 12.27 3.26
CA ASP A 86 -8.50 13.60 2.66
C ASP A 86 -9.14 13.53 1.26
N PRO A 87 -10.49 13.56 1.20
CA PRO A 87 -11.23 13.26 -0.02
C PRO A 87 -10.87 14.18 -1.18
N GLY A 88 -10.79 13.61 -2.38
CA GLY A 88 -10.48 14.33 -3.63
C GLY A 88 -8.99 14.55 -3.90
N LYS A 89 -8.09 14.07 -3.03
CA LYS A 89 -6.65 14.23 -3.21
C LYS A 89 -5.94 12.89 -3.30
N PHE A 90 -5.20 12.69 -4.39
CA PHE A 90 -4.35 11.52 -4.58
C PHE A 90 -2.97 11.77 -4.00
N TYR A 91 -2.46 10.80 -3.26
CA TYR A 91 -1.16 10.84 -2.62
C TYR A 91 -0.32 9.61 -2.99
N ALA A 92 0.99 9.80 -3.00
CA ALA A 92 1.98 8.72 -2.96
C ALA A 92 3.03 9.04 -1.88
N SER A 93 3.76 8.04 -1.40
CA SER A 93 4.84 8.28 -0.43
C SER A 93 6.03 9.00 -1.06
N THR A 94 6.32 8.76 -2.33
CA THR A 94 7.33 9.49 -3.11
C THR A 94 7.01 9.42 -4.61
N ILE A 95 7.60 10.32 -5.40
CA ILE A 95 7.59 10.28 -6.87
C ILE A 95 8.96 9.94 -7.46
N ASP A 96 9.99 9.86 -6.61
CA ASP A 96 11.37 9.56 -7.00
C ASP A 96 11.41 8.23 -7.77
N PRO A 97 12.27 8.11 -8.80
CA PRO A 97 12.49 6.85 -9.48
C PRO A 97 13.15 5.83 -8.56
N ASP A 98 13.23 4.57 -9.01
CA ASP A 98 14.03 3.51 -8.37
C ASP A 98 13.66 3.24 -6.90
N GLN A 99 12.36 3.02 -6.65
CA GLN A 99 11.82 2.78 -5.30
C GLN A 99 11.34 1.33 -5.11
N ASP A 100 11.71 0.43 -6.01
CA ASP A 100 11.29 -0.98 -6.02
C ASP A 100 11.86 -1.77 -4.83
N ASP A 101 12.90 -1.23 -4.18
CA ASP A 101 13.49 -1.75 -2.95
C ASP A 101 12.72 -1.34 -1.69
N LYS A 102 11.66 -0.54 -1.81
CA LYS A 102 10.82 -0.09 -0.69
C LYS A 102 9.38 -0.56 -0.82
N ILE A 103 8.72 -0.65 0.33
CA ILE A 103 7.32 -1.03 0.44
C ILE A 103 6.64 -0.23 1.54
N VAL A 104 5.35 0.04 1.36
CA VAL A 104 4.49 0.64 2.38
C VAL A 104 3.37 -0.34 2.69
N ILE A 105 3.21 -0.66 3.96
CA ILE A 105 2.25 -1.65 4.44
C ILE A 105 1.30 -0.93 5.39
N TYR A 106 0.01 -0.99 5.11
CA TYR A 106 -1.03 -0.33 5.88
C TYR A 106 -1.88 -1.34 6.63
N MET A 107 -2.07 -1.05 7.91
CA MET A 107 -3.10 -1.66 8.75
C MET A 107 -4.29 -0.69 8.81
N TRP A 108 -5.42 -1.08 8.22
CA TRP A 108 -6.62 -0.25 8.10
C TRP A 108 -7.68 -0.61 9.13
N GLN A 109 -8.28 0.44 9.72
CA GLN A 109 -9.47 0.31 10.56
C GLN A 109 -10.72 -0.04 9.74
N PRO A 110 -11.80 -0.52 10.38
CA PRO A 110 -13.11 -0.67 9.76
C PRO A 110 -13.61 0.60 9.07
N ALA A 111 -14.61 0.43 8.20
CA ALA A 111 -15.21 1.50 7.41
C ALA A 111 -14.19 2.27 6.54
N THR A 112 -13.26 1.56 5.89
CA THR A 112 -12.26 2.17 5.00
C THR A 112 -12.73 2.18 3.56
N ASN A 113 -12.70 3.36 2.93
CA ASN A 113 -12.97 3.54 1.50
C ASN A 113 -11.82 4.34 0.87
N LEU A 114 -11.25 3.81 -0.21
CA LEU A 114 -10.18 4.45 -0.95
C LEU A 114 -10.23 4.07 -2.42
N GLU A 115 -9.44 4.76 -3.22
CA GLU A 115 -9.30 4.51 -4.64
C GLU A 115 -7.82 4.57 -4.99
N PHE A 116 -7.33 3.70 -5.86
CA PHE A 116 -5.97 3.79 -6.37
C PHE A 116 -5.96 3.98 -7.88
N SER A 117 -4.97 4.72 -8.38
CA SER A 117 -4.74 4.90 -9.81
C SER A 117 -3.80 3.80 -10.30
N HIS A 118 -4.35 2.81 -11.01
CA HIS A 118 -3.61 1.61 -11.41
C HIS A 118 -2.40 1.97 -12.29
N LYS A 119 -1.26 1.31 -12.04
CA LYS A 119 0.02 1.57 -12.72
C LYS A 119 0.59 2.98 -12.55
N SER A 120 0.07 3.79 -11.63
CA SER A 120 0.64 5.12 -11.40
C SER A 120 2.08 5.08 -10.88
N HIS A 121 2.52 3.96 -10.30
CA HIS A 121 3.91 3.75 -9.86
C HIS A 121 4.90 3.59 -11.02
N ILE A 122 4.42 3.37 -12.24
CA ILE A 122 5.24 3.16 -13.44
C ILE A 122 5.52 4.49 -14.14
N GLY A 123 6.77 4.68 -14.58
CA GLY A 123 7.19 5.86 -15.34
C GLY A 123 7.25 7.13 -14.50
N PRO A 124 7.36 8.32 -15.13
CA PRO A 124 7.45 9.59 -14.42
C PRO A 124 6.15 9.94 -13.68
N ASN A 125 6.28 10.50 -12.48
CA ASN A 125 5.18 11.12 -11.74
C ASN A 125 5.46 12.60 -11.52
N LYS A 126 4.38 13.38 -11.37
CA LYS A 126 4.44 14.80 -10.98
C LYS A 126 3.61 15.00 -9.73
N GLY A 127 4.15 15.74 -8.79
CA GLY A 127 3.46 16.06 -7.56
C GLY A 127 4.20 17.12 -6.76
N ALA A 128 3.59 17.51 -5.64
CA ALA A 128 4.17 18.45 -4.69
C ALA A 128 4.07 17.85 -3.28
N GLY A 129 5.07 18.10 -2.45
CA GLY A 129 5.01 17.71 -1.04
C GLY A 129 3.80 18.32 -0.36
N ALA A 130 3.12 17.54 0.47
CA ALA A 130 1.95 17.95 1.24
C ALA A 130 2.27 17.97 2.74
N SER A 131 1.40 18.63 3.52
CA SER A 131 1.59 18.80 4.97
C SER A 131 1.53 17.49 5.77
N ASN A 132 0.99 16.41 5.17
CA ASN A 132 0.96 15.07 5.75
C ASN A 132 2.24 14.26 5.48
N GLY A 133 3.26 14.86 4.87
CA GLY A 133 4.53 14.19 4.54
C GLY A 133 4.48 13.30 3.30
N LEU A 134 3.33 13.23 2.61
CA LEU A 134 3.18 12.55 1.32
C LEU A 134 3.37 13.53 0.16
N VAL A 135 3.40 12.99 -1.06
CA VAL A 135 3.40 13.77 -2.29
C VAL A 135 1.99 13.78 -2.87
N HIS A 136 1.38 14.96 -2.94
CA HIS A 136 0.12 15.16 -3.64
C HIS A 136 0.33 15.06 -5.15
N ILE A 137 -0.37 14.15 -5.79
CA ILE A 137 -0.35 13.93 -7.24
C ILE A 137 -1.65 14.50 -7.82
N PRO A 138 -1.60 15.53 -8.68
CA PRO A 138 -2.80 16.11 -9.25
C PRO A 138 -3.65 15.08 -10.00
N TYR A 139 -4.94 15.00 -9.70
CA TYR A 139 -5.87 14.09 -10.39
C TYR A 139 -5.87 14.31 -11.90
N SER A 140 -5.78 15.56 -12.37
CA SER A 140 -5.69 15.89 -13.79
C SER A 140 -4.46 15.28 -14.48
N PHE A 141 -3.34 15.13 -13.76
CA PHE A 141 -2.15 14.46 -14.26
C PHE A 141 -2.39 12.96 -14.41
N LEU A 142 -2.98 12.30 -13.41
CA LEU A 142 -3.32 10.88 -13.48
C LEU A 142 -4.32 10.60 -14.62
N LYS A 143 -5.40 11.37 -14.67
CA LYS A 143 -6.54 11.12 -15.58
C LYS A 143 -6.27 11.53 -17.03
N TYR A 144 -5.70 12.71 -17.26
CA TYR A 144 -5.61 13.28 -18.61
C TYR A 144 -4.21 13.15 -19.22
N VAL A 145 -3.16 13.15 -18.41
CA VAL A 145 -1.77 12.99 -18.89
C VAL A 145 -1.39 11.51 -18.93
N LYS A 146 -1.52 10.80 -17.81
CA LYS A 146 -1.19 9.36 -17.76
C LYS A 146 -2.31 8.46 -18.29
N LYS A 147 -3.55 8.97 -18.38
CA LYS A 147 -4.74 8.22 -18.85
C LYS A 147 -4.94 6.90 -18.11
N LEU A 148 -4.74 6.95 -16.80
CA LEU A 148 -4.88 5.78 -15.93
C LEU A 148 -6.33 5.58 -15.52
N GLU A 149 -6.61 4.36 -15.10
CA GLU A 149 -7.88 3.95 -14.53
C GLU A 149 -7.78 3.96 -13.00
N GLU A 150 -8.90 4.30 -12.37
CA GLU A 150 -9.07 4.29 -10.92
C GLU A 150 -9.89 3.07 -10.51
N TYR A 151 -9.45 2.41 -9.44
CA TYR A 151 -10.12 1.23 -8.90
C TYR A 151 -10.53 1.49 -7.45
N PRO A 152 -11.81 1.34 -7.10
CA PRO A 152 -12.28 1.50 -5.74
C PRO A 152 -11.89 0.31 -4.87
N VAL A 153 -11.61 0.60 -3.60
CA VAL A 153 -11.39 -0.38 -2.54
C VAL A 153 -12.28 -0.04 -1.36
N GLU A 154 -13.07 -0.99 -0.93
CA GLU A 154 -14.03 -0.91 0.16
C GLU A 154 -13.69 -2.01 1.17
N MET A 155 -13.23 -1.63 2.36
CA MET A 155 -12.91 -2.54 3.45
C MET A 155 -13.75 -2.13 4.66
N GLU A 156 -15.02 -2.54 4.65
CA GLU A 156 -15.95 -2.28 5.74
C GLU A 156 -15.46 -2.88 7.06
N LYS A 157 -14.75 -4.00 7.01
CA LYS A 157 -14.17 -4.65 8.19
C LYS A 157 -12.70 -4.30 8.42
N GLY A 158 -12.14 -3.35 7.69
CA GLY A 158 -10.71 -3.02 7.71
C GLY A 158 -9.86 -4.13 7.09
N GLY A 159 -8.54 -4.04 7.21
CA GLY A 159 -7.68 -5.03 6.59
C GLY A 159 -6.26 -4.56 6.29
N LEU A 160 -5.67 -5.22 5.30
CA LEU A 160 -4.30 -5.02 4.86
C LEU A 160 -4.27 -4.39 3.48
N ILE A 161 -3.44 -3.36 3.30
CA ILE A 161 -3.01 -2.90 1.98
C ILE A 161 -1.49 -2.81 1.95
N ILE A 162 -0.89 -3.38 0.91
CA ILE A 162 0.53 -3.28 0.60
C ILE A 162 0.64 -2.46 -0.68
N VAL A 163 1.39 -1.37 -0.67
CA VAL A 163 1.56 -0.50 -1.84
C VAL A 163 3.03 -0.25 -2.16
N HIS A 164 3.28 -0.10 -3.45
CA HIS A 164 4.49 0.51 -3.96
C HIS A 164 4.55 1.98 -3.53
N PRO A 165 5.69 2.51 -3.04
CA PRO A 165 5.78 3.89 -2.54
C PRO A 165 5.36 4.98 -3.54
N ARG A 166 5.39 4.67 -4.84
CA ARG A 166 5.01 5.55 -5.95
C ARG A 166 3.58 5.39 -6.44
N LEU A 167 2.83 4.42 -5.90
CA LEU A 167 1.43 4.23 -6.26
C LEU A 167 0.59 5.37 -5.66
N ALA A 168 -0.27 5.93 -6.48
CA ALA A 168 -1.13 7.05 -6.15
C ALA A 168 -2.47 6.50 -5.67
N PHE A 169 -2.92 6.92 -4.50
CA PHE A 169 -4.21 6.54 -3.95
C PHE A 169 -4.86 7.73 -3.23
N MET A 170 -6.19 7.72 -3.15
CA MET A 170 -7.01 8.69 -2.44
C MET A 170 -7.79 7.96 -1.35
N VAL A 171 -7.83 8.51 -0.14
CA VAL A 171 -8.59 7.96 0.98
C VAL A 171 -9.83 8.84 1.17
N SER A 172 -11.01 8.31 0.88
CA SER A 172 -12.28 9.02 1.07
C SER A 172 -12.84 8.82 2.48
N ARG A 173 -12.58 7.65 3.09
CA ARG A 173 -12.97 7.33 4.47
C ARG A 173 -11.97 6.34 5.09
N GLY A 174 -11.77 6.42 6.41
CA GLY A 174 -10.94 5.47 7.16
C GLY A 174 -9.67 6.09 7.73
N LEU A 175 -8.97 5.27 8.53
CA LEU A 175 -7.73 5.60 9.21
C LEU A 175 -6.81 4.38 9.16
N ALA A 176 -5.53 4.62 8.92
CA ALA A 176 -4.51 3.58 8.90
C ALA A 176 -3.27 3.94 9.70
N ALA A 177 -2.60 2.91 10.20
CA ALA A 177 -1.17 2.95 10.49
C ALA A 177 -0.41 2.45 9.25
N GLY A 178 0.52 3.26 8.74
CA GLY A 178 1.42 2.89 7.65
C GLY A 178 2.81 2.56 8.18
N TYR A 179 3.42 1.51 7.65
CA TYR A 179 4.77 1.06 7.99
C TYR A 179 5.63 1.00 6.73
N VAL A 180 6.82 1.60 6.77
CA VAL A 180 7.73 1.67 5.63
C VAL A 180 8.95 0.79 5.89
N PHE A 181 9.23 -0.09 4.93
CA PHE A 181 10.40 -0.97 4.95
C PHE A 181 11.22 -0.79 3.67
N GLN A 182 12.51 -1.08 3.77
CA GLN A 182 13.42 -1.13 2.63
C GLN A 182 14.18 -2.45 2.64
N SER A 183 14.14 -3.16 1.52
CA SER A 183 14.87 -4.39 1.28
C SER A 183 16.38 -4.16 1.25
N THR A 184 17.14 -5.21 1.54
CA THR A 184 18.61 -5.24 1.41
C THR A 184 19.08 -5.62 0.01
N GLN A 185 18.16 -6.06 -0.87
CA GLN A 185 18.49 -6.36 -2.26
C GLN A 185 18.64 -5.07 -3.05
N ASN A 186 19.87 -4.54 -3.10
CA ASN A 186 20.23 -3.43 -3.99
C ASN A 186 19.90 -3.80 -5.44
N GLY A 187 19.17 -2.91 -6.11
CA GLY A 187 18.88 -2.96 -7.55
C GLY A 187 20.11 -2.71 -8.43
N SER A 188 21.17 -3.51 -8.28
CA SER A 188 22.22 -3.62 -9.31
C SER A 188 21.85 -4.73 -10.28
N GLN A 189 20.78 -4.51 -11.06
CA GLN A 189 20.70 -5.07 -12.41
C GLN A 189 21.04 -3.94 -13.37
N THR A 190 22.34 -3.76 -13.63
CA THR A 190 22.79 -3.07 -14.83
C THR A 190 22.29 -3.88 -16.03
N PRO A 191 21.63 -3.26 -17.04
CA PRO A 191 21.33 -3.98 -18.27
C PRO A 191 22.63 -4.31 -18.98
N SER A 192 22.82 -5.59 -19.28
CA SER A 192 23.82 -6.11 -20.20
C SER A 192 23.56 -5.65 -21.63
#